data_AF-A0A1E7R6P3-F1
#
_entry.id   AF-A0A1E7R6P3-F1
#
_cell.length_a   1.000
_cell.length_b   1.000
_cell.length_c   1.000
_cell.angle_alpha   90.00
_cell.angle_beta   90.00
_cell.angle_gamma   90.00
#
_symmetry.space_group_name_H-M   'P 1'
#
loop_
_entity.id
_entity.type
_entity.pdbx_description
1 polymer ?
#
loop_
_entity_poly.entity_id
_entity_poly.type
_entity_poly.pdbx_seq_one_letter_code
_entity_poly.pdbx_strand_id
1 'polypeptide(L)'
;MLHTNNQIIKHKVGLLNLSEELQNVSKACKVMGVSRDTFYRYQELASTGNIDALINQSRRTPNFKNRVDEQTEQAVIDFAIQYPAYGQHRTSNELRQIGIFVSPQTNGICERFHKTILQEFYQITFRKKLYSSLEELQFDLDDWLKFYNTVRTHQGKVCNGRTPFATLLDGKHIWAEKNLAQFNLTALSKHW
;
A
#
# COMPACT_ATOMS: atom_id res chain seq x y z
N MET A 1 31.77 -6.24 15.10
CA MET A 1 30.49 -5.68 15.62
C MET A 1 29.96 -4.54 14.77
N LEU A 2 28.82 -4.79 14.13
CA LEU A 2 28.03 -3.85 13.33
C LEU A 2 27.17 -2.94 14.24
N HIS A 3 27.08 -1.65 13.92
CA HIS A 3 26.33 -0.67 14.70
C HIS A 3 25.23 -0.03 13.85
N THR A 4 24.05 0.17 14.43
CA THR A 4 22.94 0.86 13.75
C THR A 4 22.10 1.67 14.74
N ASN A 5 21.71 2.88 14.33
CA ASN A 5 20.75 3.71 15.07
C ASN A 5 19.29 3.45 14.62
N ASN A 6 19.10 2.65 13.56
CA ASN A 6 17.79 2.39 12.98
C ASN A 6 17.10 1.21 13.69
N GLN A 7 16.03 1.51 14.43
CA GLN A 7 15.27 0.51 15.21
C GLN A 7 14.67 -0.61 14.35
N ILE A 8 14.44 -0.37 13.05
CA ILE A 8 13.85 -1.34 12.12
C ILE A 8 14.80 -2.52 11.87
N ILE A 9 16.12 -2.26 11.87
CA ILE A 9 17.14 -3.26 11.55
C ILE A 9 17.94 -3.72 12.77
N LYS A 10 17.70 -3.13 13.94
CA LYS A 10 18.40 -3.44 15.19
C LYS A 10 18.40 -4.94 15.52
N HIS A 11 17.26 -5.61 15.35
CA HIS A 11 17.16 -7.06 15.58
C HIS A 11 18.00 -7.88 14.58
N LYS A 12 18.11 -7.43 13.32
CA LYS A 12 18.89 -8.10 12.28
C LYS A 12 20.40 -7.92 12.51
N VAL A 13 20.81 -6.71 12.88
CA VAL A 13 22.19 -6.39 13.26
C VAL A 13 22.60 -7.13 14.52
N GLY A 14 21.71 -7.20 15.52
CA GLY A 14 21.92 -7.97 16.74
C GLY A 14 22.20 -9.45 16.48
N LEU A 15 21.49 -10.08 15.54
CA LEU A 15 21.74 -11.48 15.16
C LEU A 15 23.14 -11.70 14.56
N LEU A 16 23.60 -10.78 13.69
CA LEU A 16 24.93 -10.87 13.10
C LEU A 16 26.03 -10.71 14.16
N ASN A 17 25.88 -9.72 15.04
CA ASN A 17 26.83 -9.51 16.14
C ASN A 17 26.87 -10.69 17.12
N LEU A 18 25.71 -11.23 17.50
CA LEU A 18 25.63 -12.38 18.39
C LEU A 18 26.33 -13.62 17.79
N SER A 19 26.24 -13.80 16.47
CA SER A 19 26.93 -14.91 15.80
C SER A 19 28.46 -14.77 15.82
N GLU A 20 28.96 -13.54 15.73
CA GLU A 20 30.39 -13.20 15.78
C GLU A 20 30.92 -13.43 17.21
N GLU A 21 30.18 -12.97 18.22
CA GLU A 21 30.54 -13.14 19.63
C GLU A 21 30.56 -14.61 20.07
N LEU A 22 29.56 -15.39 19.65
CA LEU A 22 29.47 -16.82 19.98
C LEU A 22 30.36 -17.70 19.11
N GLN A 23 30.94 -17.17 18.03
CA GLN A 23 31.58 -17.92 16.93
C GLN A 23 30.75 -19.14 16.47
N ASN A 24 29.41 -19.03 16.56
CA ASN A 24 28.50 -20.13 16.28
C ASN A 24 27.15 -19.62 15.77
N VAL A 25 27.00 -19.65 14.45
CA VAL A 25 25.78 -19.21 13.74
C VAL A 25 24.55 -19.99 14.18
N SER A 26 24.67 -21.31 14.34
CA SER A 26 23.52 -22.16 14.70
C SER A 26 22.99 -21.84 16.10
N LYS A 27 23.90 -21.58 17.05
CA LYS A 27 23.54 -21.20 18.42
C LYS A 27 22.91 -19.81 18.46
N ALA A 28 23.48 -18.83 17.75
CA ALA A 28 22.91 -17.49 17.64
C ALA A 28 21.50 -17.49 17.01
N CYS A 29 21.32 -18.26 15.93
CA CYS A 29 20.02 -18.46 15.28
C CYS A 29 18.98 -19.08 16.22
N LYS A 30 19.38 -20.11 16.99
CA LYS A 30 18.50 -20.77 17.97
C LYS A 30 18.10 -19.82 19.10
N VAL A 31 19.03 -19.02 19.61
CA VAL A 31 18.78 -18.04 20.67
C VAL A 31 17.82 -16.93 20.22
N MET A 32 17.96 -16.47 18.98
CA MET A 32 17.12 -15.39 18.44
C MET A 32 15.87 -15.85 17.70
N GLY A 33 15.62 -17.16 17.60
CA GLY A 33 14.45 -17.71 16.93
C GLY A 33 14.41 -17.44 15.41
N VAL A 34 15.58 -17.38 14.76
CA VAL A 34 15.71 -17.10 13.32
C VAL A 34 16.24 -18.32 12.58
N SER A 35 15.76 -18.59 11.37
CA SER A 35 16.30 -19.70 10.56
C SER A 35 17.72 -19.41 10.07
N ARG A 36 18.54 -20.47 9.90
CA ARG A 36 19.90 -20.35 9.35
C ARG A 36 19.89 -19.74 7.93
N ASP A 37 18.90 -20.05 7.11
CA ASP A 37 18.76 -19.46 5.77
C ASP A 37 18.55 -17.94 5.83
N THR A 38 17.78 -17.48 6.82
CA THR A 38 17.55 -16.04 7.04
C THR A 38 18.83 -15.35 7.49
N PHE A 39 19.65 -16.02 8.31
CA PHE A 39 20.96 -15.51 8.70
C PHE A 39 21.87 -15.30 7.50
N TYR A 40 22.06 -16.31 6.66
CA TYR A 40 22.96 -16.20 5.51
C TYR A 40 22.50 -15.12 4.53
N ARG A 41 21.19 -14.97 4.32
CA ARG A 41 20.64 -13.86 3.54
C ARG A 41 20.98 -12.49 4.14
N TYR A 42 20.92 -12.33 5.47
CA TYR A 42 21.31 -11.07 6.11
C TYR A 42 22.82 -10.83 6.05
N GLN A 43 23.62 -11.88 6.20
CA GLN A 43 25.07 -11.81 6.08
C GLN A 43 25.48 -11.39 4.66
N GLU A 44 24.87 -12.00 3.64
CA GLU A 44 25.07 -11.66 2.24
C GLU A 44 24.71 -10.19 1.99
N LEU A 45 23.51 -9.75 2.39
CA LEU A 45 23.07 -8.36 2.25
C LEU A 45 24.00 -7.37 2.95
N ALA A 46 24.47 -7.70 4.15
CA ALA A 46 25.41 -6.89 4.92
C ALA A 46 26.83 -6.89 4.31
N SER A 47 27.20 -7.93 3.55
CA SER A 47 28.49 -8.02 2.86
C SER A 47 28.51 -7.28 1.51
N THR A 48 27.37 -7.25 0.81
CA THR A 48 27.22 -6.59 -0.50
C THR A 48 26.98 -5.08 -0.43
N GLY A 49 26.72 -4.51 0.75
CA GLY A 49 26.37 -3.09 0.89
C GLY A 49 26.50 -2.52 2.30
N ASN A 50 26.06 -1.28 2.48
CA ASN A 50 25.97 -0.62 3.79
C ASN A 50 24.93 -1.34 4.69
N ILE A 51 25.04 -1.21 6.01
CA ILE A 51 24.17 -1.82 7.03
C ILE A 51 22.67 -1.52 6.77
N ASP A 52 22.38 -0.40 6.11
CA ASP A 52 21.04 0.00 5.68
C ASP A 52 20.41 -0.94 4.63
N ALA A 53 21.19 -1.76 3.93
CA ALA A 53 20.69 -2.81 3.05
C ALA A 53 19.88 -3.89 3.79
N LEU A 54 20.02 -3.97 5.14
CA LEU A 54 19.18 -4.81 5.99
C LEU A 54 17.76 -4.26 6.17
N ILE A 55 17.47 -3.03 5.74
CA ILE A 55 16.10 -2.48 5.75
C ILE A 55 15.25 -3.35 4.83
N ASN A 56 14.03 -3.71 5.27
CA ASN A 56 13.15 -4.58 4.50
C ASN A 56 12.85 -3.96 3.12
N GLN A 57 13.50 -4.45 2.07
CA GLN A 57 13.06 -4.19 0.71
C GLN A 57 11.71 -4.89 0.49
N SER A 58 10.72 -4.14 0.03
CA SER A 58 9.39 -4.69 -0.26
C SER A 58 9.51 -5.75 -1.36
N ARG A 59 9.29 -7.02 -1.01
CA ARG A 59 9.27 -8.15 -1.97
C ARG A 59 8.11 -8.11 -2.97
N ARG A 60 7.23 -7.10 -2.90
CA ARG A 60 6.06 -7.01 -3.78
C ARG A 60 6.47 -6.39 -5.10
N THR A 61 6.75 -7.19 -6.11
CA THR A 61 6.86 -6.68 -7.49
C THR A 61 5.47 -6.40 -8.05
N PRO A 62 5.28 -5.33 -8.87
CA PRO A 62 4.04 -5.13 -9.60
C PRO A 62 3.85 -6.31 -10.55
N ASN A 63 2.74 -7.04 -10.39
CA ASN A 63 2.42 -8.14 -11.28
C ASN A 63 1.62 -7.61 -12.47
N PHE A 64 2.32 -7.28 -13.56
CA PHE A 64 1.70 -6.77 -14.79
C PHE A 64 0.66 -7.73 -15.38
N LYS A 65 0.75 -9.04 -15.12
CA LYS A 65 -0.25 -10.02 -15.57
C LYS A 65 -1.62 -9.81 -14.92
N ASN A 66 -1.67 -9.10 -13.80
CA ASN A 66 -2.92 -8.75 -13.11
C ASN A 66 -3.34 -7.30 -13.38
N ARG A 67 -2.71 -6.60 -14.34
CA ARG A 67 -3.14 -5.26 -14.72
C ARG A 67 -4.44 -5.37 -15.52
N VAL A 68 -5.45 -4.61 -15.10
CA VAL A 68 -6.69 -4.45 -15.85
C VAL A 68 -6.36 -3.72 -17.15
N ASP A 69 -6.91 -4.18 -18.26
CA ASP A 69 -6.75 -3.49 -19.54
C ASP A 69 -7.44 -2.12 -19.53
N GLU A 70 -6.92 -1.19 -20.33
CA GLU A 70 -7.38 0.20 -20.35
C GLU A 70 -8.86 0.33 -20.73
N GLN A 71 -9.37 -0.56 -21.58
CA GLN A 71 -10.77 -0.56 -22.00
C GLN A 71 -11.70 -0.92 -20.83
N THR A 72 -11.35 -1.96 -20.07
CA THR A 72 -12.09 -2.35 -18.86
C THR A 72 -12.02 -1.25 -17.80
N GLU A 73 -10.85 -0.62 -17.61
CA GLU A 73 -10.68 0.48 -16.65
C GLU A 73 -11.58 1.67 -17.02
N GLN A 74 -11.56 2.09 -18.29
CA GLN A 74 -12.36 3.20 -18.77
C GLN A 74 -13.87 2.93 -18.64
N ALA A 75 -14.32 1.73 -18.99
CA ALA A 75 -15.72 1.36 -18.87
C ALA A 75 -16.24 1.43 -17.41
N VAL A 76 -15.40 1.06 -16.44
CA VAL A 76 -15.75 1.20 -15.01
C VAL A 76 -15.86 2.67 -14.61
N ILE A 77 -14.94 3.51 -15.07
CA ILE A 77 -14.93 4.96 -14.78
C ILE A 77 -16.19 5.62 -15.37
N ASP A 78 -16.46 5.39 -16.64
CA ASP A 78 -17.61 5.96 -17.34
C ASP A 78 -18.92 5.57 -16.66
N PHE A 79 -19.05 4.29 -16.28
CA PHE A 79 -20.23 3.80 -15.59
C PHE A 79 -20.40 4.43 -14.20
N ALA A 80 -19.30 4.65 -13.47
CA ALA A 80 -19.34 5.30 -12.16
C ALA A 80 -19.75 6.79 -12.25
N ILE A 81 -19.31 7.48 -13.30
CA ILE A 81 -19.70 8.88 -13.58
C ILE A 81 -21.18 8.94 -13.99
N GLN A 82 -21.62 8.03 -14.85
CA GLN A 82 -22.98 8.03 -15.38
C GLN A 82 -24.03 7.59 -14.34
N TYR A 83 -23.67 6.62 -13.49
CA TYR A 83 -24.58 6.03 -12.50
C TYR A 83 -23.98 6.06 -11.09
N PRO A 84 -23.80 7.25 -10.48
CA PRO A 84 -23.10 7.40 -9.20
C PRO A 84 -23.81 6.72 -8.01
N ALA A 85 -25.11 6.44 -8.13
CA ALA A 85 -25.88 5.73 -7.11
C ALA A 85 -25.66 4.19 -7.16
N TYR A 86 -25.02 3.66 -8.20
CA TYR A 86 -24.88 2.22 -8.37
C TYR A 86 -23.68 1.70 -7.58
N GLY A 87 -23.94 0.75 -6.69
CA GLY A 87 -22.89 0.08 -5.94
C GLY A 87 -22.14 -0.96 -6.79
N GLN A 88 -20.97 -1.39 -6.31
CA GLN A 88 -20.05 -2.30 -7.01
C GLN A 88 -20.70 -3.56 -7.62
N HIS A 89 -21.69 -4.14 -6.92
CA HIS A 89 -22.38 -5.35 -7.39
C HIS A 89 -23.25 -5.06 -8.60
N ARG A 90 -23.93 -3.91 -8.59
CA ARG A 90 -24.75 -3.48 -9.71
C ARG A 90 -23.85 -3.13 -10.89
N THR A 91 -22.83 -2.28 -10.69
CA THR A 91 -21.86 -1.96 -11.74
C THR A 91 -21.23 -3.21 -12.36
N SER A 92 -20.80 -4.18 -11.55
CA SER A 92 -20.26 -5.46 -12.05
C SER A 92 -21.27 -6.25 -12.88
N ASN A 93 -22.54 -6.31 -12.46
CA ASN A 93 -23.59 -7.01 -13.20
C ASN A 93 -23.95 -6.30 -14.52
N GLU A 94 -24.00 -4.97 -14.53
CA GLU A 94 -24.30 -4.18 -15.73
C GLU A 94 -23.15 -4.27 -16.74
N LEU A 95 -21.90 -4.15 -16.27
CA LEU A 95 -20.71 -4.35 -17.10
C LEU A 95 -20.64 -5.77 -17.67
N ARG A 96 -21.06 -6.77 -16.89
CA ARG A 96 -21.15 -8.16 -17.37
C ARG A 96 -22.12 -8.32 -18.53
N GLN A 97 -23.23 -7.58 -18.55
CA GLN A 97 -24.19 -7.65 -19.67
C GLN A 97 -23.60 -7.14 -20.98
N ILE A 98 -22.63 -6.22 -20.92
CA ILE A 98 -21.90 -5.70 -22.10
C ILE A 98 -20.58 -6.45 -22.36
N GLY A 99 -20.38 -7.60 -21.72
CA GLY A 99 -19.22 -8.48 -21.94
C GLY A 99 -17.95 -8.10 -21.16
N ILE A 100 -18.03 -7.15 -20.23
CA ILE A 100 -16.91 -6.71 -19.39
C ILE A 100 -16.98 -7.38 -18.02
N PHE A 101 -15.99 -8.19 -17.69
CA PHE A 101 -15.98 -8.99 -16.47
C PHE A 101 -15.09 -8.36 -15.39
N VAL A 102 -15.72 -7.67 -14.43
CA VAL A 102 -15.04 -7.12 -13.26
C VAL A 102 -15.54 -7.77 -11.97
N SER A 103 -14.62 -8.15 -11.08
CA SER A 103 -14.97 -8.70 -9.77
C SER A 103 -15.44 -7.59 -8.83
N PRO A 104 -16.63 -7.70 -8.23
CA PRO A 104 -17.12 -6.68 -7.29
C PRO A 104 -16.36 -6.69 -5.96
N GLN A 105 -15.70 -7.81 -5.60
CA GLN A 105 -15.14 -8.02 -4.26
C GLN A 105 -13.82 -7.29 -3.96
N THR A 106 -13.13 -6.70 -4.95
CA THR A 106 -11.86 -5.97 -4.69
C THR A 106 -12.05 -4.60 -4.04
N ASN A 107 -13.28 -4.17 -3.78
CA ASN A 107 -13.59 -2.81 -3.32
C ASN A 107 -13.73 -2.62 -1.80
N GLY A 108 -13.32 -3.59 -0.96
CA GLY A 108 -13.53 -3.49 0.49
C GLY A 108 -12.97 -2.22 1.15
N ILE A 109 -11.96 -1.59 0.53
CA ILE A 109 -11.44 -0.27 0.94
C ILE A 109 -12.44 0.85 0.59
N CYS A 110 -12.94 0.87 -0.65
CA CYS A 110 -13.95 1.84 -1.09
C CYS A 110 -15.27 1.67 -0.36
N GLU A 111 -15.74 0.45 -0.11
CA GLU A 111 -16.92 0.20 0.71
C GLU A 111 -16.74 0.71 2.14
N ARG A 112 -15.57 0.48 2.72
CA ARG A 112 -15.25 1.00 4.06
C ARG A 112 -15.24 2.52 4.06
N PHE A 113 -14.65 3.14 3.05
CA PHE A 113 -14.70 4.60 2.88
C PHE A 113 -16.14 5.12 2.75
N HIS A 114 -16.97 4.52 1.89
CA HIS A 114 -18.38 4.90 1.72
C HIS A 114 -19.18 4.77 3.01
N LYS A 115 -18.95 3.72 3.82
CA LYS A 115 -19.56 3.59 5.14
C LYS A 115 -19.08 4.68 6.09
N THR A 116 -17.77 4.95 6.10
CA THR A 116 -17.19 5.98 6.96
C THR A 116 -17.70 7.37 6.62
N ILE A 117 -17.69 7.80 5.35
CA ILE A 117 -18.20 9.11 4.95
C ILE A 117 -19.72 9.23 5.19
N LEU A 118 -20.49 8.17 5.00
CA LEU A 118 -21.92 8.17 5.34
C LEU A 118 -22.14 8.41 6.85
N GLN A 119 -21.41 7.70 7.71
CA GLN A 119 -21.61 7.73 9.16
C GLN A 119 -20.98 8.96 9.83
N GLU A 120 -19.79 9.37 9.40
CA GLU A 120 -19.00 10.42 10.04
C GLU A 120 -19.24 11.80 9.41
N PHE A 121 -19.64 11.86 8.14
CA PHE A 121 -19.99 13.11 7.47
C PHE A 121 -21.50 13.21 7.28
N TYR A 122 -22.07 12.60 6.24
CA TYR A 122 -23.43 12.89 5.78
C TYR A 122 -24.50 12.79 6.88
N GLN A 123 -24.51 11.71 7.69
CA GLN A 123 -25.47 11.56 8.78
C GLN A 123 -25.33 12.61 9.89
N ILE A 124 -24.14 13.16 10.09
CA ILE A 124 -23.87 14.18 11.11
C ILE A 124 -24.20 15.55 10.56
N THR A 125 -23.69 15.91 9.38
CA THR A 125 -23.89 17.24 8.80
C THR A 125 -25.34 17.50 8.46
N PHE A 126 -26.06 16.55 7.87
CA PHE A 126 -27.50 16.72 7.59
C PHE A 126 -28.39 16.78 8.84
N ARG A 127 -27.91 16.34 10.01
CA ARG A 127 -28.62 16.58 11.29
C ARG A 127 -28.32 17.95 11.89
N LYS A 128 -27.15 18.53 11.60
CA LYS A 128 -26.65 19.76 12.25
C LYS A 128 -26.87 21.01 11.42
N LYS A 129 -26.92 20.88 10.10
CA LYS A 129 -26.91 22.00 9.15
C LYS A 129 -27.89 21.71 8.01
N LEU A 130 -28.74 22.69 7.73
CA LEU A 130 -29.56 22.70 6.52
C LEU A 130 -28.77 23.43 5.43
N TYR A 131 -28.49 22.72 4.34
CA TYR A 131 -27.75 23.27 3.22
C TYR A 131 -28.68 23.97 2.25
N SER A 132 -28.31 25.18 1.85
CA SER A 132 -29.09 25.99 0.90
C SER A 132 -28.67 25.76 -0.55
N SER A 133 -27.46 25.25 -0.77
CA SER A 133 -26.94 24.89 -2.09
C SER A 133 -26.00 23.68 -2.03
N LEU A 134 -25.72 23.09 -3.21
CA LEU A 134 -24.79 21.97 -3.32
C LEU A 134 -23.35 22.39 -3.06
N GLU A 135 -22.99 23.62 -3.43
CA GLU A 135 -21.65 24.19 -3.24
C GLU A 135 -21.31 24.28 -1.75
N GLU A 136 -22.28 24.64 -0.92
CA GLU A 136 -22.12 24.71 0.53
C GLU A 136 -21.86 23.32 1.15
N LEU A 137 -22.55 22.29 0.66
CA LEU A 137 -22.30 20.90 1.06
C LEU A 137 -20.94 20.42 0.56
N GLN A 138 -20.56 20.78 -0.66
CA GLN A 138 -19.27 20.42 -1.26
C GLN A 138 -18.11 21.03 -0.48
N PHE A 139 -18.22 22.28 -0.03
CA PHE A 139 -17.19 22.93 0.78
C PHE A 139 -16.94 22.17 2.10
N ASP A 140 -18.01 21.86 2.83
CA ASP A 140 -17.89 21.10 4.09
C ASP A 140 -17.37 19.68 3.85
N LEU A 141 -17.75 19.07 2.72
CA LEU A 141 -17.26 17.75 2.32
C LEU A 141 -15.77 17.78 2.00
N ASP A 142 -15.30 18.78 1.25
CA ASP A 142 -13.89 18.94 0.89
C ASP A 142 -13.03 19.13 2.15
N ASP A 143 -13.49 19.91 3.12
CA ASP A 143 -12.81 20.08 4.40
C ASP A 143 -12.79 18.78 5.22
N TRP A 144 -13.89 18.02 5.24
CA TRP A 144 -13.91 16.70 5.86
C TRP A 144 -12.95 15.72 5.16
N LEU A 145 -12.86 15.77 3.82
CA LEU A 145 -11.93 14.95 3.04
C LEU A 145 -10.46 15.32 3.31
N LYS A 146 -10.14 16.61 3.49
CA LYS A 146 -8.80 17.02 3.93
C LYS A 146 -8.48 16.39 5.27
N PHE A 147 -9.35 16.52 6.27
CA PHE A 147 -9.17 15.89 7.57
C PHE A 147 -8.99 14.36 7.47
N TYR A 148 -9.87 13.68 6.72
CA TYR A 148 -9.81 12.23 6.52
C TYR A 148 -8.46 11.80 5.92
N ASN A 149 -7.96 12.53 4.92
CA ASN A 149 -6.76 12.15 4.19
C ASN A 149 -5.47 12.52 4.93
N THR A 150 -5.43 13.64 5.67
CA THR A 150 -4.18 14.20 6.20
C THR A 150 -4.05 14.12 7.72
N VAL A 151 -5.15 13.93 8.45
CA VAL A 151 -5.14 13.93 9.93
C VAL A 151 -5.62 12.60 10.52
N ARG A 152 -6.70 12.02 9.98
CA ARG A 152 -7.30 10.79 10.51
C ARG A 152 -6.32 9.61 10.35
N THR A 153 -6.02 8.93 11.45
CA THR A 153 -5.15 7.74 11.45
C THR A 153 -5.97 6.47 11.24
N HIS A 154 -5.41 5.50 10.49
CA HIS A 154 -6.10 4.27 10.12
C HIS A 154 -5.33 3.04 10.57
N GLN A 155 -5.93 2.22 11.44
CA GLN A 155 -5.31 0.98 11.95
C GLN A 155 -5.42 -0.22 10.98
N GLY A 156 -5.88 -0.01 9.74
CA GLY A 156 -5.96 -1.08 8.76
C GLY A 156 -4.57 -1.56 8.30
N LYS A 157 -4.48 -2.80 7.82
CA LYS A 157 -3.24 -3.47 7.35
C LYS A 157 -2.37 -2.60 6.41
N VAL A 158 -2.99 -1.73 5.62
CA VAL A 158 -2.30 -0.89 4.63
C VAL A 158 -1.74 0.40 5.26
N CYS A 159 -2.52 1.07 6.10
CA CYS A 159 -2.13 2.35 6.69
C CYS A 159 -1.32 2.17 7.99
N ASN A 160 -1.57 1.13 8.77
CA ASN A 160 -0.84 0.78 10.00
C ASN A 160 -0.63 1.96 10.97
N GLY A 161 -1.71 2.68 11.26
CA GLY A 161 -1.72 3.87 12.12
C GLY A 161 -1.37 5.17 11.40
N ARG A 162 -0.99 5.14 10.12
CA ARG A 162 -0.74 6.33 9.30
C ARG A 162 -2.04 6.88 8.68
N THR A 163 -1.94 8.07 8.13
CA THR A 163 -3.03 8.69 7.36
C THR A 163 -3.04 8.15 5.92
N PRO A 164 -4.18 8.21 5.21
CA PRO A 164 -4.26 7.81 3.81
C PRO A 164 -3.24 8.54 2.93
N PHE A 165 -3.06 9.85 3.15
CA PHE A 165 -2.11 10.66 2.38
C PHE A 165 -0.64 10.26 2.63
N ALA A 166 -0.26 10.03 3.89
CA ALA A 166 1.09 9.54 4.21
C ALA A 166 1.36 8.17 3.59
N THR A 167 0.34 7.29 3.56
CA THR A 167 0.42 5.98 2.92
C THR A 167 0.56 6.09 1.40
N LEU A 168 -0.14 7.03 0.78
CA LEU A 168 -0.03 7.31 -0.66
C LEU A 168 1.38 7.80 -1.04
N LEU A 169 1.94 8.75 -0.29
CA LEU A 169 3.28 9.28 -0.55
C LEU A 169 4.37 8.20 -0.42
N ASP A 170 4.29 7.37 0.60
CA ASP A 170 5.17 6.20 0.78
C ASP A 170 5.05 5.23 -0.42
N GLY A 171 3.83 4.99 -0.89
CA GLY A 171 3.56 4.19 -2.08
C GLY A 171 4.15 4.77 -3.38
N LYS A 172 4.16 6.11 -3.54
CA LYS A 172 4.72 6.77 -4.72
C LYS A 172 6.22 6.55 -4.86
N HIS A 173 6.97 6.60 -3.77
CA HIS A 173 8.40 6.33 -3.77
C HIS A 173 8.69 4.90 -4.25
N ILE A 174 7.96 3.93 -3.68
CA ILE A 174 8.05 2.51 -4.06
C ILE A 174 7.74 2.32 -5.55
N TRP A 175 6.75 3.04 -6.09
CA TRP A 175 6.40 2.98 -7.51
C TRP A 175 7.49 3.57 -8.40
N ALA A 176 8.04 4.73 -8.04
CA ALA A 176 9.09 5.41 -8.81
C ALA A 176 10.38 4.57 -8.87
N GLU A 177 10.82 4.01 -7.75
CA GLU A 177 11.98 3.10 -7.69
C GLU A 177 11.81 1.88 -8.59
N LYS A 178 10.60 1.33 -8.65
CA LYS A 178 10.28 0.14 -9.46
C LYS A 178 10.21 0.45 -10.94
N ASN A 179 9.66 1.60 -11.32
CA ASN A 179 9.64 2.03 -12.72
C ASN A 179 11.05 2.32 -13.24
N LEU A 180 11.91 2.97 -12.46
CA LEU A 180 13.31 3.22 -12.84
C LEU A 180 14.09 1.91 -13.01
N ALA A 181 13.90 0.95 -12.10
CA ALA A 181 14.47 -0.39 -12.24
C ALA A 181 13.97 -1.11 -13.50
N GLN A 182 12.69 -0.91 -13.86
CA GLN A 182 12.10 -1.49 -15.05
C GLN A 182 12.65 -0.87 -16.35
N PHE A 183 12.79 0.46 -16.44
CA PHE A 183 13.41 1.13 -17.58
C PHE A 183 14.87 0.69 -17.80
N ASN A 184 15.62 0.47 -16.71
CA ASN A 184 16.99 -0.04 -16.79
C ASN A 184 17.05 -1.52 -17.23
N LEU A 185 16.05 -2.33 -16.87
CA LEU A 185 15.96 -3.73 -17.31
C LEU A 185 15.52 -3.88 -18.77
N THR A 186 14.60 -3.03 -19.28
CA THR A 186 14.25 -3.02 -20.72
C THR A 186 15.38 -2.47 -21.59
N ALA A 187 16.25 -1.62 -21.07
CA ALA A 187 17.45 -1.14 -21.77
C ALA A 187 18.52 -2.24 -21.91
N LEU A 188 18.57 -3.21 -20.99
CA LEU A 188 19.52 -4.32 -21.02
C LEU A 188 19.00 -5.59 -21.72
N SER A 189 17.70 -5.68 -22.03
CA SER A 189 17.10 -6.84 -22.69
C SER A 189 17.02 -6.76 -24.22
N LYS A 190 17.73 -5.80 -24.87
CA LYS A 190 17.79 -5.70 -26.34
C LYS A 190 19.03 -6.33 -26.96
N HIS A 191 19.86 -6.99 -26.18
CA HIS A 191 21.01 -7.75 -26.67
C HIS A 191 21.03 -9.07 -25.91
N TRP A 192 20.19 -10.02 -26.31
CA TRP A 192 20.38 -11.49 -26.38
C TRP A 192 19.10 -12.07 -27.00
#